data_AF-E2ARQ3-F1
#
_entry.id   AF-E2ARQ3-F1
#
_cell.length_a   1.000
_cell.length_b   1.000
_cell.length_c   1.000
_cell.angle_alpha   90.00
_cell.angle_beta   90.00
_cell.angle_gamma   90.00
#
_symmetry.space_group_name_H-M   'P 1'
#
loop_
_entity.id
_entity.type
_entity.pdbx_description
1 polymer ?
#
loop_
_entity_poly.entity_id
_entity_poly.type
_entity_poly.pdbx_seq_one_letter_code
_entity_poly.pdbx_strand_id
1 'polypeptide(L)'
;KILKYNLLYPYHIQRVQALLPNDFHVRIAFCQWFLQTLVQIPQLLSLILFTDEASFSRNAIRNFHNNHVWAEENPHEVCEDRFQHQFSLNVWIGIVGDWLIGPIFLPERLTGTVYRNFLEESLPEL
;
A
#
# COMPACT_ATOMS: atom_id res chain seq x y z
N LYS A 1 -10.43 -34.67 3.24
CA LYS A 1 -11.89 -34.78 2.95
C LYS A 1 -12.80 -34.35 4.12
N ILE A 2 -12.28 -33.96 5.29
CA ILE A 2 -13.08 -33.57 6.48
C ILE A 2 -13.67 -32.14 6.38
N LEU A 3 -12.94 -31.17 5.81
CA LEU A 3 -13.36 -29.76 5.76
C LEU A 3 -14.63 -29.53 4.91
N LYS A 4 -14.73 -30.22 3.76
CA LYS A 4 -15.88 -30.13 2.85
C LYS A 4 -17.15 -30.77 3.44
N TYR A 5 -17.02 -31.81 4.26
CA TYR A 5 -18.15 -32.45 4.96
C TYR A 5 -18.72 -31.56 6.07
N ASN A 6 -17.89 -30.71 6.67
CA ASN A 6 -18.29 -29.76 7.71
C ASN A 6 -18.68 -28.37 7.17
N LEU A 7 -18.81 -28.20 5.85
CA LEU A 7 -19.11 -26.92 5.19
C LEU A 7 -18.14 -25.78 5.57
N LEU A 8 -16.88 -26.11 5.88
CA LEU A 8 -15.86 -25.13 6.22
C LEU A 8 -15.15 -24.68 4.95
N TYR A 9 -15.25 -23.38 4.66
CA TYR A 9 -14.59 -22.73 3.53
C TYR A 9 -13.29 -22.07 4.00
N PRO A 10 -12.21 -22.13 3.21
CA PRO A 10 -11.01 -21.37 3.50
C PRO A 10 -11.32 -19.88 3.31
N TYR A 11 -11.13 -19.08 4.36
CA TYR A 11 -11.21 -17.63 4.31
C TYR A 11 -9.80 -17.04 4.31
N HIS A 12 -9.54 -16.13 3.38
CA HIS A 12 -8.31 -15.36 3.38
C HIS A 12 -8.38 -14.28 4.46
N ILE A 13 -7.34 -14.20 5.27
CA ILE A 13 -7.20 -13.12 6.25
C ILE A 13 -6.85 -11.85 5.49
N GLN A 14 -7.81 -10.92 5.40
CA GLN A 14 -7.57 -9.59 4.87
C GLN A 14 -7.05 -8.69 5.99
N ARG A 15 -5.82 -8.18 5.83
CA ARG A 15 -5.34 -7.10 6.69
C ARG A 15 -6.03 -5.82 6.25
N VAL A 16 -6.88 -5.29 7.12
CA VAL A 16 -7.52 -3.98 6.95
C VAL A 16 -7.02 -3.05 8.04
N GLN A 17 -6.97 -1.76 7.74
CA GLN A 17 -6.72 -0.76 8.76
C GLN A 17 -7.92 -0.73 9.73
N ALA A 18 -7.64 -0.68 11.02
CA ALA A 18 -8.69 -0.52 12.03
C ALA A 18 -9.29 0.89 11.89
N LEU A 19 -10.54 0.95 11.44
CA LEU A 19 -11.29 2.20 11.36
C LEU A 19 -11.90 2.50 12.72
N LEU A 20 -11.73 3.73 13.19
CA LEU A 20 -12.42 4.25 14.35
C LEU A 20 -13.85 4.66 13.97
N PRO A 21 -14.82 4.66 14.92
CA PRO A 21 -16.20 5.05 14.62
C PRO A 21 -16.33 6.44 13.97
N ASN A 22 -15.44 7.37 14.29
CA ASN A 22 -15.45 8.72 13.72
C ASN A 22 -15.01 8.75 12.24
N ASP A 23 -14.17 7.81 11.80
CA ASP A 23 -13.63 7.79 10.43
C ASP A 23 -14.74 7.58 9.40
N PHE A 24 -15.78 6.83 9.75
CA PHE A 24 -16.90 6.54 8.84
C PHE A 24 -17.61 7.82 8.40
N HIS A 25 -17.90 8.73 9.33
CA HIS A 25 -18.59 9.98 9.03
C HIS A 25 -17.75 10.89 8.13
N VAL A 26 -16.45 11.02 8.43
CA VAL A 26 -15.53 11.84 7.63
C VAL A 26 -15.40 11.28 6.21
N ARG A 27 -15.29 9.96 6.07
CA ARG A 27 -15.20 9.31 4.76
C ARG A 27 -16.48 9.46 3.93
N ILE A 28 -17.66 9.30 4.53
CA ILE A 28 -18.94 9.51 3.84
C ILE A 28 -19.07 10.96 3.38
N ALA A 29 -18.76 11.92 4.25
CA ALA A 29 -18.83 13.34 3.92
C ALA A 29 -17.90 13.69 2.75
N PHE A 30 -16.66 13.17 2.76
CA PHE A 30 -15.74 13.33 1.64
C PHE A 30 -16.29 12.73 0.35
N CYS A 31 -16.80 11.49 0.38
CA CYS A 31 -17.36 10.85 -0.82
C CYS A 31 -18.55 11.63 -1.39
N GLN A 32 -19.45 12.13 -0.54
CA GLN A 32 -20.60 12.94 -0.96
C GLN A 32 -20.17 14.25 -1.60
N TRP A 33 -19.25 14.97 -0.95
CA TRP A 33 -18.67 16.20 -1.49
C TRP A 33 -17.97 15.94 -2.83
N PHE A 34 -17.17 14.88 -2.91
CA PHE A 34 -16.41 14.55 -4.10
C PHE A 34 -17.34 14.24 -5.29
N LEU A 35 -18.38 13.43 -5.07
CA LEU A 35 -19.38 13.13 -6.10
C LEU A 35 -20.12 14.38 -6.60
N GLN A 36 -20.50 15.29 -5.70
CA GLN A 36 -21.13 16.56 -6.10
C GLN A 36 -20.16 17.43 -6.91
N THR A 37 -18.89 17.46 -6.52
CA THR A 37 -17.86 18.21 -7.23
C THR A 37 -17.65 17.65 -8.64
N LEU A 38 -17.67 16.34 -8.82
CA LEU A 38 -17.57 15.70 -10.14
C LEU A 38 -18.75 16.02 -11.07
N VAL A 39 -19.94 16.23 -10.53
CA VAL A 39 -21.10 16.69 -11.32
C VAL A 39 -20.89 18.11 -11.84
N GLN A 40 -20.26 18.98 -11.04
CA GLN A 40 -19.99 20.37 -11.40
C GLN A 40 -18.76 20.51 -12.32
N ILE A 41 -17.74 19.67 -12.12
CA ILE A 41 -16.47 19.71 -12.85
C ILE A 41 -16.18 18.28 -13.36
N PRO A 42 -16.75 17.88 -14.50
CA PRO A 42 -16.61 16.52 -15.03
C PRO A 42 -15.17 16.09 -15.29
N GLN A 43 -14.30 17.04 -15.63
CA GLN A 43 -12.87 16.83 -15.91
C GLN A 43 -11.98 16.83 -14.66
N LEU A 44 -12.54 16.93 -13.45
CA LEU A 44 -11.74 17.03 -12.23
C LEU A 44 -10.82 15.82 -12.05
N LEU A 45 -11.29 14.60 -12.34
CA LEU A 45 -10.48 13.38 -12.17
C LEU A 45 -9.21 13.38 -13.00
N SER A 46 -9.24 13.94 -14.21
CA SER A 46 -8.06 14.02 -15.07
C SER A 46 -7.08 15.13 -14.65
N LEU A 47 -7.47 15.99 -13.71
CA LEU A 47 -6.66 17.10 -13.20
C LEU A 47 -6.08 16.82 -11.81
N ILE A 48 -6.55 15.77 -11.12
CA ILE A 48 -6.03 15.39 -9.81
C ILE A 48 -4.77 14.54 -9.99
N LEU A 49 -3.69 14.98 -9.36
CA LEU A 49 -2.48 14.18 -9.14
C LEU A 49 -2.70 13.27 -7.91
N PHE A 50 -2.91 11.98 -8.17
CA PHE A 50 -2.89 10.95 -7.14
C PHE A 50 -1.46 10.49 -6.92
N THR A 51 -1.01 10.41 -5.68
CA THR A 51 0.36 10.03 -5.33
C THR A 51 0.35 9.00 -4.21
N ASP A 52 1.33 8.10 -4.21
CA ASP A 52 1.55 7.22 -3.08
C ASP A 52 3.04 6.85 -2.95
N GLU A 53 3.44 6.48 -1.74
CA GLU A 53 4.75 5.91 -1.46
C GLU A 53 4.66 4.43 -1.13
N ALA A 54 5.54 3.64 -1.75
CA ALA A 54 5.70 2.22 -1.45
C ALA A 54 7.11 1.93 -0.92
N SER A 55 7.18 1.29 0.25
CA SER A 55 8.43 0.82 0.85
C SER A 55 8.66 -0.66 0.55
N PHE A 56 9.75 -0.97 -0.17
CA PHE A 56 10.21 -2.32 -0.43
C PHE A 56 11.42 -2.62 0.42
N SER A 57 11.30 -3.60 1.32
CA SER A 57 12.43 -4.10 2.10
C SER A 57 12.64 -5.59 1.86
N ARG A 58 13.82 -6.10 2.21
CA ARG A 58 14.12 -7.53 2.16
C ARG A 58 13.06 -8.38 2.89
N ASN A 59 12.49 -7.88 3.97
CA ASN A 59 11.46 -8.56 4.75
C ASN A 59 10.06 -8.43 4.15
N ALA A 60 9.77 -7.33 3.44
CA ALA A 60 8.49 -7.11 2.76
C ALA A 60 8.31 -8.00 1.51
N ILE A 61 9.42 -8.41 0.87
CA ILE A 61 9.42 -9.34 -0.29
C ILE A 61 9.06 -10.77 0.15
N ARG A 62 9.05 -11.05 1.46
CA ARG A 62 8.67 -12.34 2.00
C ARG A 62 7.16 -12.51 1.86
N ASN A 63 6.75 -13.18 0.78
CA ASN A 63 5.35 -13.47 0.51
C ASN A 63 4.85 -14.54 1.50
N PHE A 64 4.35 -14.12 2.66
CA PHE A 64 3.84 -15.00 3.71
C PHE A 64 2.73 -15.95 3.24
N HIS A 65 2.06 -15.63 2.13
CA HIS A 65 1.06 -16.50 1.51
C HIS A 65 1.66 -17.72 0.80
N ASN A 66 2.96 -17.71 0.48
CA ASN A 66 3.66 -18.84 -0.14
C ASN A 66 4.56 -19.60 0.83
N ASN A 67 4.60 -19.22 2.11
CA ASN A 67 5.48 -19.84 3.09
C ASN A 67 4.76 -21.03 3.76
N HIS A 68 4.62 -22.13 3.01
CA HIS A 68 3.98 -23.35 3.48
C HIS A 68 5.00 -24.45 3.75
N VAL A 69 4.98 -24.98 4.97
CA VAL A 69 5.73 -26.18 5.35
C VAL A 69 4.72 -27.27 5.64
N TRP A 70 4.84 -28.40 4.95
CA TRP A 70 3.99 -29.57 5.16
C TRP A 70 4.82 -30.68 5.82
N ALA A 71 4.45 -31.10 7.02
CA ALA A 71 5.12 -32.19 7.74
C ALA A 71 4.11 -32.97 8.61
N GLU A 72 4.38 -34.28 8.80
CA GLU A 72 3.55 -35.22 9.57
C GLU A 72 3.79 -35.11 11.09
N GLU A 73 5.00 -34.68 11.47
CA GLU A 73 5.38 -34.28 12.84
C GLU A 73 6.06 -32.89 12.81
N ASN A 74 6.12 -32.21 13.96
CA ASN A 74 6.60 -30.82 14.05
C ASN A 74 8.04 -30.69 13.51
N PRO A 75 8.27 -29.94 12.41
CA PRO A 75 9.58 -29.89 11.75
C PRO A 75 10.62 -29.03 12.47
N HIS A 76 10.26 -28.32 13.56
CA HIS A 76 11.15 -27.37 14.26
C HIS A 76 11.86 -26.39 13.31
N GLU A 77 11.17 -25.94 12.27
CA GLU A 77 11.80 -25.12 11.24
C GLU A 77 12.25 -23.77 11.81
N VAL A 78 13.54 -23.46 11.65
CA VAL A 78 14.15 -22.18 12.02
C VAL A 78 14.24 -21.34 10.76
N CYS A 79 13.39 -20.33 10.66
CA CYS A 79 13.46 -19.35 9.59
C CYS A 79 14.33 -18.17 10.02
N GLU A 80 15.48 -17.99 9.36
CA GLU A 80 16.33 -16.82 9.58
C GLU A 80 15.60 -15.54 9.14
N ASP A 81 15.31 -14.67 10.10
CA ASP A 81 14.54 -13.42 9.88
C ASP A 81 15.40 -12.16 10.09
N ARG A 82 16.60 -12.31 10.68
CA ARG A 82 17.48 -11.20 11.06
C ARG A 82 18.81 -11.25 10.30
N PHE A 83 18.80 -10.68 9.10
CA PHE A 83 20.01 -10.45 8.33
C PHE A 83 20.77 -9.22 8.86
N GLN A 84 22.10 -9.31 9.00
CA GLN A 84 22.94 -8.17 9.40
C GLN A 84 22.97 -7.04 8.36
N HIS A 85 22.74 -7.35 7.09
CA HIS A 85 22.53 -6.37 6.03
C HIS A 85 21.07 -6.37 5.58
N GLN A 86 20.39 -5.26 5.87
CA GLN A 86 19.04 -4.97 5.38
C GLN A 86 19.12 -3.93 4.27
N PHE A 87 18.21 -4.02 3.30
CA PHE A 87 17.95 -2.93 2.37
C PHE A 87 16.49 -2.53 2.49
N SER A 88 16.24 -1.24 2.34
CA SER A 88 14.90 -0.71 2.11
C SER A 88 14.95 0.34 1.00
N LEU A 89 13.94 0.32 0.14
CA LEU A 89 13.77 1.21 -1.01
C LEU A 89 12.41 1.85 -0.86
N ASN A 90 12.36 3.18 -0.82
CA ASN A 90 11.12 3.93 -0.85
C ASN A 90 10.92 4.44 -2.27
N VAL A 91 9.78 4.13 -2.86
CA VAL A 91 9.44 4.53 -4.23
C VAL A 91 8.20 5.39 -4.18
N TRP A 92 8.25 6.53 -4.85
CA TRP A 92 7.11 7.41 -5.08
C TRP A 92 6.64 7.30 -6.53
N ILE A 93 5.33 7.26 -6.72
CA ILE A 93 4.69 7.32 -8.04
C ILE A 93 3.48 8.25 -7.96
N GLY A 94 3.31 9.07 -9.00
CA GLY A 94 2.15 9.91 -9.23
C GLY A 94 1.36 9.47 -10.46
N ILE A 95 0.05 9.74 -10.47
CA ILE A 95 -0.85 9.51 -11.61
C ILE A 95 -1.71 10.75 -11.80
N VAL A 96 -1.74 11.30 -13.02
CA VAL A 96 -2.62 12.41 -13.42
C VAL A 96 -3.35 12.00 -14.69
N GLY A 97 -4.67 11.86 -14.62
CA GLY A 97 -5.45 11.29 -15.73
C GLY A 97 -4.90 9.92 -16.12
N ASP A 98 -4.42 9.81 -17.37
CA ASP A 98 -3.82 8.57 -17.90
C ASP A 98 -2.28 8.56 -17.85
N TRP A 99 -1.66 9.59 -17.27
CA TRP A 99 -0.21 9.75 -17.24
C TRP A 99 0.37 9.31 -15.91
N LEU A 100 1.42 8.48 -15.98
CA LEU A 100 2.23 8.08 -14.84
C LEU A 100 3.43 9.03 -14.69
N ILE A 101 3.70 9.47 -13.47
CA ILE A 101 4.85 10.30 -13.11
C ILE A 101 5.72 9.51 -12.13
N GLY A 102 6.99 9.32 -12.47
CA GLY A 102 7.92 8.45 -11.75
C GLY A 102 8.28 7.18 -12.52
N PRO A 103 8.82 6.14 -11.86
CA PRO A 103 9.08 6.01 -10.43
C PRO A 103 10.25 6.87 -9.93
N ILE A 104 10.09 7.45 -8.74
CA ILE A 104 11.14 8.25 -8.10
C ILE A 104 11.59 7.53 -6.83
N PHE A 105 12.89 7.26 -6.75
CA PHE A 105 13.50 6.62 -5.59
C PHE A 105 13.79 7.67 -4.52
N LEU A 106 13.04 7.59 -3.43
CA LEU A 106 13.22 8.43 -2.26
C LEU A 106 14.34 7.89 -1.38
N PRO A 107 15.01 8.76 -0.60
CA PRO A 107 15.99 8.31 0.37
C PRO A 107 15.33 7.41 1.43
N GLU A 108 16.15 6.58 2.05
CA GLU A 108 15.71 5.60 3.05
C GLU A 108 14.97 6.25 4.23
N ARG A 109 15.41 7.44 4.63
CA ARG A 109 14.77 8.26 5.66
C ARG A 109 14.03 9.43 5.04
N LEU A 110 12.71 9.28 4.91
CA LEU A 110 11.85 10.36 4.47
C LEU A 110 11.49 11.26 5.66
N THR A 111 11.92 12.53 5.60
CA THR A 111 11.49 13.57 6.54
C THR A 111 10.59 14.55 5.82
N GLY A 112 9.78 15.31 6.55
CA GLY A 112 8.89 16.31 5.95
C GLY A 112 9.65 17.34 5.10
N THR A 113 10.85 17.75 5.51
CA THR A 113 11.71 18.66 4.73
C THR A 113 12.19 18.03 3.43
N VAL A 114 12.65 16.77 3.49
CA VAL A 114 13.10 16.05 2.29
C VAL A 114 11.95 15.82 1.32
N TYR A 115 10.77 15.45 1.83
CA TYR A 115 9.59 15.27 0.99
C TYR A 115 9.15 16.58 0.35
N ARG A 116 9.16 17.69 1.10
CA ARG A 116 8.86 19.01 0.56
C ARG A 116 9.84 19.42 -0.53
N ASN A 117 11.15 19.29 -0.30
CA ASN A 117 12.16 19.63 -1.31
C ASN A 117 11.98 18.75 -2.56
N PHE A 118 11.62 17.48 -2.39
CA PHE A 118 11.25 16.62 -3.50
C PHE A 118 10.07 17.17 -4.31
N LEU A 119 8.99 17.60 -3.64
CA LEU A 119 7.82 18.18 -4.30
C LEU A 119 8.12 19.50 -5.03
N GLU A 120 9.02 20.32 -4.50
CA GLU A 120 9.33 21.66 -5.03
C GLU A 120 10.42 21.63 -6.11
N GLU A 121 11.41 20.73 -6.01
CA GLU A 121 12.63 20.79 -6.84
C GLU A 121 12.76 19.62 -7.83
N SER A 122 12.14 18.47 -7.54
CA SER A 122 12.38 17.22 -8.29
C SER A 122 11.17 16.73 -9.08
N LEU A 123 9.97 17.20 -8.73
CA LEU A 123 8.75 16.89 -9.48
C LEU A 123 8.81 17.66 -10.82
N PRO A 124 8.72 16.97 -11.97
CA PRO A 124 8.66 17.66 -13.26
C PRO A 124 7.47 18.61 -13.30
N GLU A 125 7.61 19.74 -14.01
CA GLU A 125 6.48 20.65 -14.25
C GLU A 125 5.34 19.85 -14.95
N LEU A 126 4.16 19.88 -14.33
CA LEU A 126 2.95 19.18 -14.77
C LEU A 126 1.97 20.11 -15.48
#